data_AF-A0A7Y3FU22-F1
#
_entry.id   AF-A0A7Y3FU22-F1
#
_cell.length_a   1.000
_cell.length_b   1.000
_cell.length_c   1.000
_cell.angle_alpha   90.00
_cell.angle_beta   90.00
_cell.angle_gamma   90.00
#
_symmetry.space_group_name_H-M   'P 1'
#
loop_
_entity.id
_entity.type
_entity.pdbx_description
1 polymer ?
#
loop_
_entity_poly.entity_id
_entity_poly.type
_entity_poly.pdbx_seq_one_letter_code
_entity_poly.pdbx_strand_id
1 'polypeptide(L)' 'MAHKKLSLPEKICVRCGRPFSWRKKWERDWAEVRYCGERCRRNNHKLKK' A
#
# COMPACT_ATOMS: atom_id res chain seq x y z
N MET A 1 -29.60 1.98 1.90
CA MET A 1 -28.81 2.85 1.00
C MET A 1 -27.34 2.56 1.25
N ALA A 2 -26.64 2.02 0.26
CA ALA A 2 -25.27 1.51 0.41
C ALA A 2 -24.33 2.66 0.81
N HIS A 3 -23.71 2.55 1.98
CA HIS A 3 -22.65 3.46 2.40
C HIS A 3 -21.56 3.44 1.33
N LYS A 4 -21.47 4.51 0.54
CA LYS A 4 -20.34 4.82 -0.33
C LYS A 4 -19.14 5.08 0.58
N LYS A 5 -18.54 3.99 1.06
CA LYS A 5 -17.23 4.00 1.70
C LYS A 5 -16.33 4.59 0.62
N LEU A 6 -15.88 5.83 0.83
CA LEU A 6 -14.93 6.48 -0.06
C LEU A 6 -13.79 5.47 -0.25
N SER A 7 -13.67 4.93 -1.45
CA SER A 7 -12.66 3.95 -1.79
C SER A 7 -11.33 4.68 -1.69
N LEU A 8 -10.70 4.57 -0.51
CA LEU A 8 -9.37 5.09 -0.27
C LEU A 8 -8.48 4.58 -1.40
N PRO A 9 -7.60 5.43 -1.97
CA PRO A 9 -6.76 5.00 -3.06
C PRO A 9 -5.95 3.78 -2.61
N GLU A 10 -6.13 2.68 -3.33
CA GLU A 10 -5.41 1.43 -3.11
C GLU A 10 -4.28 1.33 -4.14
N LYS A 11 -3.11 0.95 -3.67
CA LYS A 11 -1.93 0.73 -4.50
C LYS A 11 -1.47 -0.71 -4.37
N ILE A 12 -0.81 -1.21 -5.39
CA ILE A 12 -0.18 -2.53 -5.37
C ILE A 12 1.27 -2.37 -4.93
N CYS A 13 1.66 -3.16 -3.92
CA CYS A 13 3.05 -3.18 -3.48
C CYS A 13 3.93 -3.82 -4.57
N VAL A 14 4.89 -3.09 -5.10
CA VAL A 14 5.78 -3.60 -6.18
C VAL A 14 6.65 -4.79 -5.75
N ARG A 15 6.76 -5.05 -4.44
CA ARG A 15 7.60 -6.14 -3.91
C ARG A 15 6.84 -7.42 -3.61
N CYS A 16 5.70 -7.31 -2.94
CA CYS A 16 4.89 -8.48 -2.56
C CYS A 16 3.62 -8.65 -3.39
N GLY A 17 3.30 -7.70 -4.29
CA GLY A 17 2.09 -7.75 -5.13
C GLY A 17 0.79 -7.57 -4.37
N ARG A 18 0.84 -7.34 -3.04
CA ARG A 18 -0.38 -7.19 -2.24
C ARG A 18 -0.99 -5.80 -2.42
N PRO A 19 -2.32 -5.71 -2.61
CA PRO A 19 -3.02 -4.43 -2.56
C PRO A 19 -2.95 -3.87 -1.14
N PHE A 20 -2.73 -2.57 -1.04
CA PHE A 20 -2.70 -1.86 0.23
C PHE A 20 -3.36 -0.49 0.09
N SER A 21 -4.21 -0.14 1.04
CA SER A 21 -4.95 1.12 1.04
C SER A 21 -4.11 2.27 1.57
N TRP A 22 -4.42 3.48 1.12
CA TRP A 22 -3.86 4.72 1.66
C TRP A 22 -3.97 4.78 3.18
N ARG A 23 -2.93 5.35 3.81
CA ARG A 23 -2.86 5.57 5.26
C ARG A 23 -2.53 7.03 5.50
N LYS A 24 -3.08 7.62 6.57
CA LYS A 24 -2.84 9.02 6.96
C LYS A 24 -1.35 9.38 7.08
N LYS A 25 -0.51 8.43 7.51
CA LYS A 25 0.95 8.60 7.57
C LYS A 25 1.64 8.85 6.22
N TRP A 26 0.94 8.60 5.12
CA TRP A 26 1.45 8.75 3.76
C TRP A 26 0.86 9.96 3.05
N GLU A 27 0.12 10.83 3.73
CA GLU A 27 -0.49 12.01 3.11
C GLU A 27 0.49 12.85 2.29
N ARG A 28 1.73 13.00 2.78
CA ARG A 28 2.79 13.79 2.14
C ARG A 28 3.52 13.03 1.03
N ASP A 29 3.83 11.76 1.26
CA ASP A 29 4.70 10.98 0.38
C ASP A 29 3.96 9.91 -0.44
N TRP A 30 2.62 9.94 -0.48
CA TRP A 30 1.81 8.89 -1.10
C TRP A 30 2.22 8.61 -2.54
N ALA A 31 2.59 9.64 -3.30
CA ALA A 31 3.08 9.51 -4.67
C ALA A 31 4.32 8.61 -4.77
N GLU A 32 5.24 8.74 -3.81
CA GLU A 32 6.51 7.98 -3.75
C GLU A 32 6.35 6.60 -3.07
N VAL A 33 5.28 6.40 -2.30
CA VAL A 33 5.00 5.13 -1.61
C VAL A 33 4.61 4.05 -2.63
N ARG A 34 5.56 3.16 -2.93
CA ARG A 34 5.40 1.98 -3.82
C ARG A 34 5.33 0.65 -3.06
N TYR A 35 5.54 0.68 -1.74
CA TYR A 35 5.64 -0.50 -0.89
C TYR A 35 4.63 -0.44 0.25
N CYS A 36 4.01 -1.57 0.61
CA CYS A 36 3.01 -1.63 1.67
C CYS A 36 3.55 -1.35 3.09
N GLY A 37 4.87 -1.24 3.26
CA GLY A 37 5.51 -0.95 4.54
C GLY A 37 7.03 -0.98 4.47
N GLU A 38 7.67 -0.61 5.58
CA GLU A 38 9.12 -0.50 5.65
C GLU A 38 9.83 -1.85 5.48
N ARG A 39 9.20 -2.96 5.91
CA ARG A 39 9.67 -4.32 5.62
C ARG A 39 9.80 -4.55 4.12
N CYS A 40 8.81 -4.17 3.31
CA CYS A 40 8.90 -4.27 1.86
C CYS A 40 9.81 -3.21 1.24
N ARG A 41 10.17 -2.13 1.93
CA ARG A 41 11.20 -1.19 1.46
C ARG A 41 12.61 -1.75 1.70
N ARG A 42 12.88 -2.25 2.90
CA ARG A 42 14.21 -2.73 3.33
C ARG A 42 14.50 -4.18 2.95
N ASN A 43 13.51 -5.07 2.91
CA ASN A 43 13.73 -6.51 2.84
C ASN A 43 13.38 -7.13 1.48
N ASN A 44 14.33 -7.84 0.86
CA ASN A 44 14.24 -8.45 -0.48
C ASN A 44 13.51 -9.77 -0.60
N HIS A 45 12.97 -10.29 0.50
CA HIS A 45 12.24 -11.55 0.44
C HIS A 45 10.84 -11.35 -0.15
N LYS A 46 10.64 -11.78 -1.41
CA LYS A 46 9.32 -12.17 -1.91
C LYS A 46 8.81 -13.31 -1.03
N LEU A 47 8.01 -13.00 -0.02
CA LEU A 47 7.21 -14.01 0.66
C LEU A 47 6.14 -14.45 -0.33
N LYS A 48 6.47 -15.49 -1.10
CA LYS A 48 5.54 -16.28 -1.90
C LYS A 48 4.43 -16.77 -0.96
N LYS A 49 3.19 -16.32 -1.19
CA LYS A 49 1.99 -17.13 -0.98
C LYS A 49 0.80 -16.50 -1.68
#